data_AF-K9Y9Y6-F1
#
_entry.id   AF-K9Y9Y6-F1
#
_cell.length_a   1.000
_cell.length_b   1.000
_cell.length_c   1.000
_cell.angle_alpha   90.00
_cell.angle_beta   90.00
_cell.angle_gamma   90.00
#
_symmetry.space_group_name_H-M   'P 1'
#
loop_
_entity.id
_entity.type
_entity.pdbx_description
1 polymer ?
#
loop_
_entity_poly.entity_id
_entity_poly.type
_entity_poly.pdbx_seq_one_letter_code
_entity_poly.pdbx_strand_id
1 'polypeptide(L)'
;MTITIKLTQDSIDRLDLSPVQTQLDSILSSGSLTEYEQQFQFEIDYPRDPTDPRELSEIPEIRLWFLRLDTVYPWFIFFLDWRNGELARYTAMLVPHQFSRAEGIQFNPEALEIFVMRKVFVLYDWLQAQQISGYGRIISFSQMLGYEVDESFFKSVT
;
A
#
# COMPACT_ATOMS: atom_id res chain seq x y z
N MET A 1 -12.99 -9.00 -8.19
CA MET A 1 -12.50 -8.75 -9.56
C MET A 1 -11.17 -8.04 -9.42
N THR A 2 -10.08 -8.61 -9.91
CA THR A 2 -8.75 -7.98 -9.78
C THR A 2 -8.61 -6.81 -10.75
N ILE A 3 -8.07 -5.69 -10.26
CA ILE A 3 -7.72 -4.50 -11.04
C ILE A 3 -6.19 -4.40 -11.07
N THR A 4 -5.60 -4.53 -12.26
CA THR A 4 -4.15 -4.45 -12.44
C THR A 4 -3.77 -3.07 -12.97
N ILE A 5 -2.98 -2.33 -12.19
CA ILE A 5 -2.34 -1.07 -12.63
C ILE A 5 -1.00 -1.41 -13.26
N LYS A 6 -0.82 -1.01 -14.52
CA LYS A 6 0.44 -1.18 -15.23
C LYS A 6 1.32 0.05 -15.03
N LEU A 7 2.52 -0.17 -14.51
CA LEU A 7 3.54 0.85 -14.37
C LEU A 7 4.64 0.58 -15.39
N THR A 8 4.93 1.58 -16.21
CA THR A 8 6.04 1.56 -17.17
C THR A 8 7.21 2.36 -16.61
N GLN A 9 8.40 2.17 -17.18
CA GLN A 9 9.56 3.00 -16.87
C GLN A 9 9.24 4.51 -16.95
N ASP A 10 8.61 4.98 -18.04
CA ASP A 10 8.31 6.42 -18.20
C ASP A 10 7.40 6.95 -17.09
N SER A 11 6.38 6.16 -16.69
CA SER A 11 5.51 6.54 -15.58
C SER A 11 6.25 6.58 -14.24
N ILE A 12 7.22 5.68 -14.03
CA ILE A 12 8.02 5.64 -12.79
C ILE A 12 8.98 6.83 -12.73
N ASP A 13 9.76 7.04 -13.79
CA ASP A 13 10.80 8.07 -13.86
C ASP A 13 10.22 9.49 -13.78
N ARG A 14 9.02 9.70 -14.32
CA ARG A 14 8.29 10.98 -14.25
C ARG A 14 7.43 11.13 -13.02
N LEU A 15 7.44 10.12 -12.14
CA LEU A 15 6.54 10.01 -11.01
C LEU A 15 5.07 10.11 -11.40
N ASP A 16 4.68 9.74 -12.61
CA ASP A 16 3.31 9.91 -13.13
C ASP A 16 2.32 8.97 -12.43
N LEU A 17 1.26 9.55 -11.86
CA LEU A 17 0.19 8.81 -11.18
C LEU A 17 -1.04 8.62 -12.07
N SER A 18 -1.01 9.06 -13.33
CA SER A 18 -2.12 8.89 -14.28
C SER A 18 -2.62 7.44 -14.40
N PRO A 19 -1.78 6.38 -14.32
CA PRO A 19 -2.27 5.00 -14.36
C PRO A 19 -3.16 4.65 -13.16
N VAL A 20 -2.87 5.21 -11.99
CA VAL A 20 -3.67 5.03 -10.77
C VAL A 20 -4.94 5.88 -10.83
N GLN A 21 -4.81 7.15 -11.22
CA GLN A 21 -5.91 8.11 -11.31
C GLN A 21 -7.01 7.61 -12.24
N THR A 22 -6.63 7.09 -13.42
CA THR A 22 -7.58 6.57 -14.40
C THR A 22 -8.48 5.47 -13.83
N GLN A 23 -7.97 4.65 -12.89
CA GLN A 23 -8.75 3.62 -12.23
C GLN A 23 -9.54 4.16 -11.02
N LEU A 24 -8.92 5.04 -10.23
CA LEU A 24 -9.51 5.57 -9.00
C LEU A 24 -10.65 6.55 -9.25
N ASP A 25 -10.56 7.40 -10.28
CA ASP A 25 -11.53 8.49 -10.48
C ASP A 25 -12.97 7.99 -10.61
N SER A 26 -13.17 6.89 -11.36
CA SER A 26 -14.48 6.25 -11.47
C SER A 26 -14.94 5.60 -10.16
N ILE A 27 -14.01 4.99 -9.41
CA ILE A 27 -14.31 4.29 -8.16
C ILE A 27 -14.72 5.29 -7.09
N LEU A 28 -13.95 6.37 -6.94
CA LEU A 28 -14.22 7.45 -5.99
C LEU A 28 -15.55 8.15 -6.28
N SER A 29 -15.94 8.26 -7.54
CA SER A 29 -17.21 8.86 -7.95
C SER A 29 -18.41 7.91 -7.84
N SER A 30 -18.18 6.59 -7.73
CA SER A 30 -19.24 5.57 -7.76
C SER A 30 -20.03 5.43 -6.47
N GLY A 31 -19.44 5.81 -5.33
CA GLY A 31 -20.00 5.58 -3.99
C GLY A 31 -19.89 4.12 -3.49
N SER A 32 -19.38 3.19 -4.29
CA SER A 32 -19.26 1.75 -3.97
C SER A 32 -17.81 1.34 -3.59
N LEU A 33 -17.10 2.13 -2.78
CA LEU A 33 -15.68 1.90 -2.48
C LEU A 33 -15.38 0.49 -1.94
N THR A 34 -16.28 -0.07 -1.14
CA THR A 34 -16.10 -1.40 -0.53
C THR A 34 -16.12 -2.54 -1.56
N GLU A 35 -16.70 -2.35 -2.74
CA GLU A 35 -16.64 -3.36 -3.82
C GLU A 35 -15.23 -3.53 -4.40
N TYR A 36 -14.37 -2.54 -4.18
CA TYR A 36 -13.00 -2.48 -4.67
C TYR A 36 -11.96 -2.72 -3.57
N GLU A 37 -12.40 -3.04 -2.35
CA GLU A 37 -11.48 -3.36 -1.27
C GLU A 37 -10.62 -4.56 -1.63
N GLN A 38 -9.31 -4.43 -1.42
CA GLN A 38 -8.33 -5.48 -1.69
C GLN A 38 -8.35 -6.07 -3.12
N GLN A 39 -8.69 -5.27 -4.14
CA GLN A 39 -8.76 -5.71 -5.53
C GLN A 39 -7.56 -5.28 -6.40
N PHE A 40 -6.73 -4.34 -5.93
CA PHE A 40 -5.70 -3.70 -6.74
C PHE A 40 -4.36 -4.43 -6.68
N GLN A 41 -3.73 -4.57 -7.85
CA GLN A 41 -2.40 -5.14 -8.03
C GLN A 41 -1.56 -4.27 -8.97
N PHE A 42 -0.23 -4.39 -8.88
CA PHE A 42 0.70 -3.68 -9.75
C PHE A 42 1.50 -4.63 -10.65
N GLU A 43 1.40 -4.39 -11.95
CA GLU A 43 2.29 -4.95 -12.96
C GLU A 43 3.37 -3.91 -13.26
N ILE A 44 4.60 -4.16 -12.81
CA ILE A 44 5.70 -3.20 -12.89
C ILE A 44 6.66 -3.63 -13.99
N ASP A 45 6.63 -2.92 -15.12
CA ASP A 45 7.56 -3.07 -16.23
C ASP A 45 8.64 -1.98 -16.14
N TYR A 46 9.74 -2.33 -15.46
CA TYR A 46 10.89 -1.46 -15.24
C TYR A 46 12.18 -2.19 -15.67
N PRO A 47 12.99 -1.62 -16.58
CA PRO A 47 14.15 -2.31 -17.11
C PRO A 47 15.19 -2.53 -16.01
N ARG A 48 15.70 -3.76 -15.97
CA ARG A 48 16.69 -4.21 -14.99
C ARG A 48 17.74 -5.06 -15.68
N ASP A 49 18.98 -4.95 -15.22
CA ASP A 49 19.99 -5.93 -15.58
C ASP A 49 19.55 -7.30 -15.06
N PRO A 50 19.55 -8.37 -15.88
CA PRO A 50 19.19 -9.72 -15.43
C PRO A 50 20.04 -10.26 -14.27
N THR A 51 21.22 -9.67 -14.05
CA THR A 51 22.14 -10.00 -12.97
C THR A 51 21.98 -9.13 -11.73
N ASP A 52 21.14 -8.09 -11.77
CA ASP A 52 20.84 -7.23 -10.62
C ASP A 52 20.11 -8.06 -9.53
N PRO A 53 20.73 -8.26 -8.36
CA PRO A 53 20.17 -9.11 -7.32
C PRO A 53 19.04 -8.44 -6.53
N ARG A 54 18.79 -7.15 -6.77
CA ARG A 54 17.82 -6.37 -6.01
C ARG A 54 16.38 -6.77 -6.31
N GLU A 55 15.55 -6.77 -5.27
CA GLU A 55 14.10 -6.78 -5.40
C GLU A 55 13.59 -5.42 -5.91
N LEU A 56 12.39 -5.38 -6.48
CA LEU A 56 11.81 -4.12 -6.98
C LEU A 56 11.70 -3.05 -5.88
N SER A 57 11.48 -3.47 -4.63
CA SER A 57 11.40 -2.59 -3.47
C SER A 57 12.73 -2.00 -3.02
N GLU A 58 13.84 -2.46 -3.60
CA GLU A 58 15.19 -1.94 -3.36
C GLU A 58 15.65 -0.99 -4.49
N ILE A 59 14.84 -0.79 -5.53
CA ILE A 59 15.12 0.15 -6.63
C ILE A 59 14.63 1.56 -6.24
N PRO A 60 15.52 2.57 -6.10
CA PRO A 60 15.15 3.89 -5.60
C PRO A 60 14.04 4.59 -6.39
N GLU A 61 14.04 4.47 -7.71
CA GLU A 61 13.08 5.13 -8.61
C GLU A 61 11.67 4.57 -8.39
N ILE A 62 11.55 3.24 -8.29
CA ILE A 62 10.28 2.56 -7.99
C ILE A 62 9.79 2.98 -6.60
N ARG A 63 10.67 2.94 -5.59
CA ARG A 63 10.33 3.40 -4.23
C ARG A 63 9.82 4.84 -4.22
N LEU A 64 10.49 5.74 -4.95
CA LEU A 64 10.12 7.14 -5.01
C LEU A 64 8.73 7.33 -5.64
N TRP A 65 8.40 6.54 -6.67
CA TRP A 65 7.06 6.54 -7.25
C TRP A 65 5.99 6.10 -6.24
N PHE A 66 6.22 5.01 -5.50
CA PHE A 66 5.30 4.54 -4.46
C PHE A 66 5.21 5.52 -3.28
N LEU A 67 6.30 6.20 -2.93
CA LEU A 67 6.28 7.27 -1.94
C LEU A 67 5.39 8.45 -2.40
N ARG A 68 5.44 8.81 -3.69
CA ARG A 68 4.52 9.82 -4.24
C ARG A 68 3.08 9.34 -4.18
N LEU A 69 2.81 8.11 -4.61
CA LEU A 69 1.47 7.49 -4.50
C LEU A 69 0.94 7.58 -3.07
N ASP A 70 1.75 7.17 -2.08
CA ASP A 70 1.37 7.21 -0.67
C ASP A 70 1.16 8.63 -0.12
N THR A 71 1.86 9.60 -0.70
CA THR A 71 1.72 11.01 -0.32
C THR A 71 0.41 11.60 -0.86
N VAL A 72 0.05 11.27 -2.10
CA VAL A 72 -1.16 11.80 -2.76
C VAL A 72 -2.42 11.03 -2.34
N TYR A 73 -2.31 9.71 -2.16
CA TYR A 73 -3.40 8.80 -1.80
C TYR A 73 -3.01 7.95 -0.58
N PRO A 74 -2.89 8.54 0.62
CA PRO A 74 -2.34 7.85 1.79
C PRO A 74 -3.18 6.66 2.26
N TRP A 75 -4.46 6.61 1.88
CA TRP A 75 -5.42 5.54 2.16
C TRP A 75 -5.41 4.41 1.10
N PHE A 76 -4.60 4.53 0.03
CA PHE A 76 -4.61 3.60 -1.11
C PHE A 76 -4.41 2.13 -0.71
N ILE A 77 -3.72 1.89 0.42
CA ILE A 77 -3.53 0.57 1.01
C ILE A 77 -4.83 -0.22 1.22
N PHE A 78 -5.97 0.46 1.39
CA PHE A 78 -7.30 -0.15 1.47
C PHE A 78 -7.67 -0.95 0.23
N PHE A 79 -7.23 -0.50 -0.95
CA PHE A 79 -7.56 -1.11 -2.23
C PHE A 79 -6.60 -2.25 -2.61
N LEU A 80 -5.41 -2.33 -2.01
CA LEU A 80 -4.38 -3.32 -2.36
C LEU A 80 -4.81 -4.75 -2.06
N ASP A 81 -4.54 -5.69 -2.96
CA ASP A 81 -4.74 -7.11 -2.72
C ASP A 81 -3.77 -7.64 -1.66
N TRP A 82 -4.22 -7.65 -0.41
CA TRP A 82 -3.37 -8.02 0.72
C TRP A 82 -2.94 -9.48 0.67
N ARG A 83 -3.78 -10.36 0.10
CA ARG A 83 -3.55 -11.81 0.12
C ARG A 83 -2.53 -12.26 -0.90
N ASN A 84 -2.42 -11.54 -2.02
CA ASN A 84 -1.46 -11.86 -3.09
C ASN A 84 -0.16 -11.04 -3.01
N GLY A 85 0.18 -10.53 -1.82
CA GLY A 85 1.49 -9.95 -1.54
C GLY A 85 1.66 -8.47 -1.89
N GLU A 86 0.63 -7.80 -2.42
CA GLU A 86 0.70 -6.36 -2.73
C GLU A 86 0.88 -5.52 -1.47
N LEU A 87 0.25 -5.92 -0.36
CA LEU A 87 0.44 -5.24 0.93
C LEU A 87 1.90 -5.29 1.38
N ALA A 88 2.53 -6.46 1.31
CA ALA A 88 3.93 -6.65 1.70
C ALA A 88 4.87 -5.87 0.76
N ARG A 89 4.62 -5.91 -0.55
CA ARG A 89 5.39 -5.16 -1.55
C ARG A 89 5.28 -3.65 -1.32
N TYR A 90 4.06 -3.13 -1.17
CA TYR A 90 3.80 -1.72 -0.93
C TYR A 90 4.46 -1.24 0.37
N THR A 91 4.39 -2.05 1.44
CA THR A 91 5.08 -1.77 2.70
C THR A 91 6.59 -1.75 2.48
N ALA A 92 7.15 -2.69 1.73
CA ALA A 92 8.58 -2.71 1.38
C ALA A 92 9.01 -1.48 0.58
N MET A 93 8.15 -0.90 -0.25
CA MET A 93 8.46 0.36 -0.95
C MET A 93 8.62 1.55 0.00
N LEU A 94 7.97 1.52 1.17
CA LEU A 94 7.84 2.67 2.07
C LEU A 94 8.62 2.51 3.38
N VAL A 95 8.93 1.27 3.77
CA VAL A 95 9.60 0.94 5.03
C VAL A 95 10.99 0.39 4.72
N PRO A 96 12.05 0.83 5.44
CA PRO A 96 13.36 0.19 5.38
C PRO A 96 13.25 -1.31 5.66
N HIS A 97 13.86 -2.11 4.81
CA HIS A 97 13.85 -3.56 4.92
C HIS A 97 15.17 -4.14 4.41
N GLN A 98 15.37 -5.41 4.72
CA GLN A 98 16.40 -6.26 4.13
C GLN A 98 15.71 -7.46 3.48
N PHE A 99 16.30 -7.98 2.41
CA PHE A 99 15.83 -9.20 1.77
C PHE A 99 16.80 -10.35 2.01
N SER A 100 16.27 -11.49 2.47
CA SER A 100 17.00 -12.74 2.61
C SER A 100 16.33 -13.83 1.78
N ARG A 101 17.10 -14.62 1.03
CA ARG A 101 16.54 -15.76 0.29
C ARG A 101 15.91 -16.82 1.19
N ALA A 102 16.36 -16.92 2.44
CA ALA A 102 15.86 -17.91 3.39
C ALA A 102 14.63 -17.42 4.17
N GLU A 103 14.60 -16.13 4.51
CA GLU A 103 13.63 -15.57 5.46
C GLU A 103 12.66 -14.57 4.80
N GLY A 104 12.86 -14.26 3.52
CA GLY A 104 12.06 -13.27 2.79
C GLY A 104 12.38 -11.83 3.20
N ILE A 105 11.36 -10.97 3.18
CA ILE A 105 11.47 -9.56 3.54
C ILE A 105 11.49 -9.43 5.06
N GLN A 106 12.49 -8.70 5.58
CA GLN A 106 12.61 -8.33 6.99
C GLN A 106 12.58 -6.82 7.13
N PHE A 107 11.50 -6.30 7.71
CA PHE A 107 11.35 -4.87 7.95
C PHE A 107 12.17 -4.43 9.15
N ASN A 108 12.64 -3.18 9.11
CA ASN A 108 13.08 -2.51 10.34
C ASN A 108 11.86 -2.36 11.28
N PRO A 109 11.92 -2.87 12.52
CA PRO A 109 10.74 -2.97 13.39
C PRO A 109 10.19 -1.61 13.81
N GLU A 110 11.05 -0.65 14.14
CA GLU A 110 10.63 0.70 14.56
C GLU A 110 9.98 1.46 13.39
N ALA A 111 10.59 1.36 12.21
CA ALA A 111 10.04 1.99 11.01
C ALA A 111 8.70 1.37 10.58
N LEU A 112 8.56 0.05 10.73
CA LEU A 112 7.31 -0.66 10.46
C LEU A 112 6.22 -0.25 11.45
N GLU A 113 6.53 -0.11 12.74
CA GLU A 113 5.58 0.34 13.75
C GLU A 113 5.04 1.73 13.43
N ILE A 114 5.93 2.68 13.12
CA ILE A 114 5.55 4.04 12.72
C ILE A 114 4.68 4.01 11.46
N PHE A 115 5.04 3.18 10.48
CA PHE A 115 4.25 3.01 9.26
C PHE A 115 2.85 2.47 9.55
N VAL A 116 2.74 1.38 10.33
CA VAL A 116 1.45 0.76 10.69
C VAL A 116 0.57 1.77 11.42
N MET A 117 1.08 2.44 12.45
CA MET A 117 0.29 3.42 13.20
C MET A 117 -0.15 4.60 12.32
N ARG A 118 0.73 5.09 11.45
CA ARG A 118 0.35 6.12 10.46
C ARG A 118 -0.80 5.65 9.57
N LYS A 119 -0.75 4.41 9.08
CA LYS A 119 -1.81 3.84 8.22
C LYS A 119 -3.10 3.61 8.99
N VAL A 120 -3.03 3.19 10.24
CA VAL A 120 -4.19 3.06 11.14
C VAL A 120 -4.94 4.39 11.25
N PHE A 121 -4.23 5.49 11.53
CA PHE A 121 -4.85 6.82 11.63
C PHE A 121 -5.44 7.28 10.29
N VAL A 122 -4.67 7.17 9.21
CA VAL A 122 -5.14 7.56 7.87
C VAL A 122 -6.40 6.80 7.46
N LEU A 123 -6.41 5.48 7.65
CA LEU A 123 -7.56 4.66 7.29
C LEU A 123 -8.75 4.93 8.19
N TYR A 124 -8.54 5.17 9.48
CA TYR A 124 -9.61 5.54 10.40
C TYR A 124 -10.32 6.81 9.95
N ASP A 125 -9.59 7.91 9.77
CA ASP A 125 -10.15 9.20 9.37
C ASP A 125 -10.81 9.12 8.00
N TRP A 126 -10.15 8.45 7.04
CA TRP A 126 -10.66 8.34 5.69
C TRP A 126 -11.94 7.49 5.62
N LEU A 127 -12.01 6.34 6.29
CA LEU A 127 -13.21 5.48 6.29
C LEU A 127 -14.39 6.17 6.97
N GLN A 128 -14.16 6.93 8.05
CA GLN A 128 -15.19 7.77 8.67
C GLN A 128 -15.73 8.83 7.70
N ALA A 129 -14.84 9.53 6.99
CA ALA A 129 -15.24 10.53 6.00
C ALA A 129 -16.05 9.92 4.83
N GLN A 130 -15.79 8.66 4.49
CA GLN A 130 -16.55 7.91 3.48
C GLN A 130 -17.81 7.21 4.04
N GLN A 131 -18.11 7.35 5.34
CA GLN A 131 -19.21 6.67 6.03
C GLN A 131 -19.14 5.13 5.95
N ILE A 132 -17.92 4.58 5.90
CA ILE A 132 -17.65 3.14 5.84
C ILE A 132 -17.29 2.64 7.24
N SER A 133 -17.90 1.54 7.68
CA SER A 133 -17.50 0.87 8.92
C SER A 133 -16.08 0.30 8.81
N GLY A 134 -15.15 0.81 9.62
CA GLY A 134 -13.71 0.63 9.37
C GLY A 134 -12.93 -0.25 10.34
N TYR A 135 -13.39 -0.48 11.58
CA TYR A 135 -12.51 -1.04 12.62
C TYR A 135 -11.96 -2.41 12.28
N GLY A 136 -12.83 -3.36 11.89
CA GLY A 136 -12.39 -4.70 11.49
C GLY A 136 -11.40 -4.70 10.32
N ARG A 137 -11.54 -3.75 9.37
CA ARG A 137 -10.62 -3.61 8.23
C ARG A 137 -9.25 -3.12 8.68
N ILE A 138 -9.22 -2.10 9.54
CA ILE A 138 -7.97 -1.53 10.05
C ILE A 138 -7.23 -2.54 10.93
N ILE A 139 -7.95 -3.27 11.78
CA ILE A 139 -7.40 -4.35 12.61
C ILE A 139 -6.83 -5.48 11.73
N SER A 140 -7.57 -5.89 10.69
CA SER A 140 -7.08 -6.92 9.76
C SER A 140 -5.81 -6.48 9.04
N PHE A 141 -5.75 -5.22 8.59
CA PHE A 141 -4.56 -4.64 7.98
C PHE A 141 -3.34 -4.69 8.92
N SER A 142 -3.50 -4.26 10.18
CA SER A 142 -2.38 -4.25 11.13
C SER A 142 -1.88 -5.68 11.41
N GLN A 143 -2.81 -6.63 11.56
CA GLN A 143 -2.49 -8.04 11.81
C GLN A 143 -1.71 -8.66 10.66
N MET A 144 -2.02 -8.30 9.41
CA MET A 144 -1.28 -8.78 8.24
C MET A 144 0.18 -8.29 8.21
N LEU A 145 0.50 -7.22 8.92
CA LEU A 145 1.86 -6.73 9.12
C LEU A 145 2.46 -7.15 10.48
N GLY A 146 1.76 -8.00 11.24
CA GLY A 146 2.23 -8.52 12.53
C GLY A 146 1.93 -7.65 13.76
N TYR A 147 1.01 -6.68 13.63
CA TYR A 147 0.63 -5.77 14.73
C TYR A 147 -0.81 -5.99 15.18
N GLU A 148 -1.00 -5.95 16.49
CA GLU A 148 -2.32 -6.01 17.10
C GLU A 148 -2.77 -4.61 17.53
N VAL A 149 -3.83 -4.12 16.89
CA VAL A 149 -4.51 -2.87 17.28
C VAL A 149 -5.83 -3.26 17.93
N ASP A 150 -6.02 -2.88 19.20
CA ASP A 150 -7.24 -3.16 19.93
C ASP A 150 -8.37 -2.20 19.51
N GLU A 151 -9.61 -2.66 19.50
CA GLU A 151 -10.75 -1.79 19.16
C GLU A 151 -10.90 -0.59 20.12
N SER A 152 -10.51 -0.76 21.38
CA SER A 152 -10.48 0.33 22.37
C SER A 152 -9.52 1.46 22.01
N PHE A 153 -8.50 1.19 21.18
CA PHE A 153 -7.59 2.22 20.68
C PHE A 153 -8.34 3.33 19.94
N PHE A 154 -9.32 2.96 19.12
CA PHE A 154 -10.09 3.91 18.32
C PHE A 154 -10.91 4.89 19.16
N LYS A 155 -11.25 4.54 20.41
CA LYS A 155 -11.89 5.46 21.37
C LYS A 155 -10.99 6.63 21.78
N SER A 156 -9.67 6.50 21.59
CA SER A 156 -8.69 7.54 21.90
C SER A 156 -8.44 8.49 20.73
N VAL A 157 -8.98 8.18 19.54
CA VAL A 157 -8.82 8.94 18.28
C VAL A 157 -10.13 9.64 17.90
N THR A 158 -11.21 9.43 18.66
CA THR A 158 -12.54 10.05 18.47
C THR A 158 -12.66 11.36 19.24
#